data_AF-A0A562JFS7-F1
#
_entry.id   AF-A0A562JFS7-F1
#
_cell.length_a   1.000
_cell.length_b   1.000
_cell.length_c   1.000
_cell.angle_alpha   90.00
_cell.angle_beta   90.00
_cell.angle_gamma   90.00
#
_symmetry.space_group_name_H-M   'P 1'
#
loop_
_entity.id
_entity.type
_entity.pdbx_description
1 polymer ?
#
loop_
_entity_poly.entity_id
_entity_poly.type
_entity_poly.pdbx_seq_one_letter_code
_entity_poly.pdbx_strand_id
1 'polypeptide(L)'
;MKKLLYILLIISVVLISGCTAKEAPDAAGAYEAAIDKLYNEDEALNLNIKYLAVDTTKMKNLTEESKKTFLKNLEKYGLTVLDTTSAELEKNGYINDTNFEEGILFNLEDEQMKNNTIKMNVSKFRSGLGAIGYEGMELKYRNGKWEIKDTGSPWIS
;
A
#
# COMPACT_ATOMS: atom_id res chain seq x y z
N MET A 1 -66.61 -12.20 15.71
CA MET A 1 -65.54 -12.30 14.69
C MET A 1 -65.02 -10.90 14.38
N LYS A 2 -63.68 -10.70 14.29
CA LYS A 2 -62.97 -9.49 13.83
C LYS A 2 -63.16 -8.24 14.73
N LYS A 3 -62.09 -7.76 15.39
CA LYS A 3 -61.15 -6.67 14.98
C LYS A 3 -61.82 -5.26 15.03
N LEU A 4 -61.20 -4.16 15.48
CA LEU A 4 -59.79 -3.85 15.78
C LEU A 4 -59.64 -3.10 17.12
N LEU A 5 -58.52 -3.32 17.81
CA LEU A 5 -58.01 -2.44 18.86
C LEU A 5 -57.00 -1.48 18.21
N TYR A 6 -57.29 -0.18 18.17
CA TYR A 6 -56.35 0.82 17.62
C TYR A 6 -55.30 1.20 18.67
N ILE A 7 -54.13 0.55 18.58
CA ILE A 7 -52.93 0.96 19.32
C ILE A 7 -52.27 2.09 18.52
N LEU A 8 -52.23 3.29 19.09
CA LEU A 8 -51.59 4.45 18.48
C LEU A 8 -50.06 4.31 18.58
N LEU A 9 -49.45 3.75 17.54
CA LEU A 9 -48.00 3.59 17.46
C LEU A 9 -47.35 4.94 17.13
N ILE A 10 -46.93 5.69 18.16
CA ILE A 10 -46.11 6.89 17.99
C ILE A 10 -44.71 6.45 17.57
N ILE A 11 -44.48 6.36 16.25
CA ILE A 11 -43.13 6.25 15.69
C ILE A 11 -42.50 7.64 15.78
N SER A 12 -41.78 7.90 16.87
CA SER A 12 -40.84 9.01 16.92
C SER A 12 -39.67 8.71 15.99
N VAL A 13 -39.71 9.29 14.79
CA VAL A 13 -38.59 9.27 13.85
C VAL A 13 -37.43 10.07 14.47
N VAL A 14 -36.51 9.36 15.14
CA VAL A 14 -35.27 9.95 15.63
C VAL A 14 -34.37 10.17 14.42
N LEU A 15 -34.42 11.38 13.86
CA LEU A 15 -33.43 11.85 12.89
C LEU A 15 -32.09 12.03 13.63
N ILE A 16 -31.31 10.95 13.70
CA ILE A 16 -29.92 11.03 14.10
C ILE A 16 -29.18 11.70 12.94
N SER A 17 -29.03 13.02 13.02
CA SER A 17 -28.12 13.80 12.19
C SER A 17 -26.68 13.40 12.52
N GLY A 18 -26.26 12.25 12.01
CA GLY A 18 -24.88 11.79 12.11
C GLY A 18 -23.99 12.78 11.36
N CYS A 19 -23.22 13.57 12.11
CA CYS A 19 -22.00 14.15 11.59
C CYS A 19 -21.08 12.99 11.19
N THR A 20 -21.17 12.56 9.93
CA THR A 20 -20.17 11.71 9.32
C THR A 20 -18.88 12.53 9.21
N ALA A 21 -18.09 12.48 10.28
CA ALA A 21 -16.65 12.69 10.17
C ALA A 21 -16.19 11.78 9.03
N LYS A 22 -15.74 12.38 7.93
CA LYS A 22 -15.36 11.63 6.74
C LYS A 22 -14.18 10.76 7.13
N GLU A 23 -14.41 9.45 7.18
CA GLU A 23 -13.38 8.48 7.54
C GLU A 23 -12.15 8.70 6.66
N ALA A 24 -10.96 8.56 7.26
CA ALA A 24 -9.71 8.67 6.52
C ALA A 24 -9.71 7.59 5.41
N PRO A 25 -9.28 7.94 4.18
CA PRO A 25 -9.24 6.97 3.10
C PRO A 25 -8.27 5.84 3.44
N ASP A 26 -8.63 4.59 3.11
CA ASP A 26 -7.73 3.45 3.26
C ASP A 26 -6.44 3.67 2.47
N ALA A 27 -5.29 3.42 3.09
CA ALA A 27 -3.98 3.75 2.55
C ALA A 27 -3.45 2.71 1.55
N ALA A 28 -4.03 1.51 1.46
CA ALA A 28 -3.57 0.43 0.58
C ALA A 28 -3.30 0.91 -0.85
N GLY A 29 -4.27 1.62 -1.46
CA GLY A 29 -4.15 2.16 -2.81
C GLY A 29 -3.06 3.23 -3.01
N ALA A 30 -2.54 3.85 -1.95
CA ALA A 30 -1.38 4.74 -2.04
C ALA A 30 -0.10 3.95 -2.26
N TYR A 31 0.09 2.87 -1.49
CA TYR A 31 1.25 2.00 -1.59
C TYR A 31 1.23 1.19 -2.89
N GLU A 32 0.04 0.75 -3.35
CA GLU A 32 -0.12 0.16 -4.68
C GLU A 32 0.32 1.15 -5.77
N ALA A 33 -0.13 2.42 -5.73
CA ALA A 33 0.29 3.42 -6.71
C ALA A 33 1.81 3.70 -6.69
N ALA A 34 2.45 3.67 -5.51
CA ALA A 34 3.90 3.81 -5.38
C ALA A 34 4.68 2.60 -5.92
N ILE A 35 4.22 1.38 -5.63
CA ILE A 35 4.78 0.14 -6.20
C ILE A 35 4.57 0.12 -7.72
N ASP A 36 3.38 0.46 -8.22
CA ASP A 36 3.08 0.52 -9.65
C ASP A 36 3.98 1.54 -10.37
N LYS A 37 4.32 2.66 -9.74
CA LYS A 37 5.31 3.62 -10.27
C LYS A 37 6.70 3.00 -10.35
N LEU A 38 7.23 2.44 -9.26
CA LEU A 38 8.58 1.84 -9.24
C LEU A 38 8.71 0.57 -10.08
N TYR A 39 7.65 -0.24 -10.19
CA TYR A 39 7.64 -1.44 -11.00
C TYR A 39 7.86 -1.09 -12.47
N ASN A 40 7.13 -0.09 -12.98
CA ASN A 40 7.20 0.35 -14.38
C ASN A 40 8.31 1.36 -14.69
N GLU A 41 9.01 1.92 -13.70
CA GLU A 41 10.10 2.89 -13.93
C GLU A 41 11.34 2.26 -14.59
N ASP A 42 11.69 1.05 -14.13
CA ASP A 42 12.78 0.25 -14.69
C ASP A 42 12.33 -1.21 -14.79
N GLU A 43 11.79 -1.56 -15.96
CA GLU A 43 11.30 -2.91 -16.24
C GLU A 43 12.43 -3.95 -16.32
N ALA A 44 13.69 -3.54 -16.55
CA ALA A 44 14.81 -4.48 -16.67
C ALA A 44 15.11 -5.17 -15.32
N LEU A 45 14.89 -4.48 -14.20
CA LEU A 45 14.98 -5.06 -12.85
C LEU A 45 13.91 -6.15 -12.61
N ASN A 46 12.83 -6.18 -13.40
CA ASN A 46 11.74 -7.14 -13.26
C ASN A 46 11.95 -8.41 -14.11
N LEU A 47 13.12 -8.59 -14.74
CA LEU A 47 13.38 -9.74 -15.61
C LEU A 47 13.74 -11.01 -14.81
N ASN A 48 13.19 -12.14 -15.25
CA ASN A 48 13.44 -13.49 -14.72
C ASN A 48 13.21 -13.63 -13.20
N ILE A 49 12.25 -12.90 -12.64
CA ILE A 49 11.86 -12.99 -11.24
C ILE A 49 10.64 -13.90 -10.99
N LYS A 50 10.56 -14.43 -9.78
CA LYS A 50 9.45 -15.22 -9.23
C LYS A 50 8.81 -14.56 -8.01
N TYR A 51 9.58 -13.74 -7.28
CA TYR A 51 9.19 -13.14 -6.01
C TYR A 51 9.05 -11.62 -6.09
N LEU A 52 8.02 -11.11 -5.42
CA LEU A 52 7.83 -9.69 -5.12
C LEU A 52 7.81 -9.55 -3.60
N ALA A 53 8.92 -9.17 -3.00
CA ALA A 53 8.99 -8.89 -1.58
C ALA A 53 8.58 -7.43 -1.28
N VAL A 54 7.95 -7.22 -0.14
CA VAL A 54 7.65 -5.89 0.40
C VAL A 54 8.03 -5.86 1.87
N ASP A 55 8.89 -4.93 2.26
CA ASP A 55 9.12 -4.61 3.67
C ASP A 55 8.00 -3.68 4.15
N THR A 56 7.04 -4.26 4.88
CA THR A 56 5.90 -3.51 5.44
C THR A 56 6.16 -2.93 6.83
N THR A 57 7.34 -3.18 7.43
CA THR A 57 7.62 -2.83 8.84
C THR A 57 7.61 -1.33 9.12
N LYS A 58 7.78 -0.51 8.08
CA LYS A 58 7.80 0.96 8.14
C LYS A 58 6.56 1.64 7.57
N MET A 59 5.52 0.88 7.21
CA MET A 59 4.25 1.38 6.64
C MET A 59 3.25 1.71 7.76
N LYS A 60 3.14 3.00 8.12
CA LYS A 60 2.41 3.48 9.32
C LYS A 60 0.91 3.69 9.12
N ASN A 61 0.42 3.68 7.88
CA ASN A 61 -0.98 3.98 7.56
C ASN A 61 -1.83 2.76 7.19
N LEU A 62 -1.31 1.54 7.34
CA LEU A 62 -2.09 0.30 7.15
C LEU A 62 -2.72 -0.19 8.46
N THR A 63 -3.95 -0.69 8.35
CA THR A 63 -4.48 -1.66 9.32
C THR A 63 -4.03 -3.08 8.94
N GLU A 64 -4.12 -4.04 9.86
CA GLU A 64 -3.84 -5.46 9.56
C GLU A 64 -4.75 -6.05 8.46
N GLU A 65 -5.97 -5.53 8.30
CA GLU A 65 -6.91 -5.93 7.24
C GLU A 65 -6.56 -5.27 5.90
N SER A 66 -6.27 -3.96 5.92
CA SER A 66 -5.74 -3.22 4.76
C SER A 66 -4.46 -3.87 4.24
N LYS A 67 -3.54 -4.25 5.13
CA LYS A 67 -2.26 -4.91 4.80
C LYS A 67 -2.46 -6.24 4.08
N LYS A 68 -3.37 -7.09 4.55
CA LYS A 68 -3.71 -8.36 3.88
C LYS A 68 -4.29 -8.15 2.49
N THR A 69 -5.15 -7.14 2.35
CA THR A 69 -5.77 -6.78 1.05
C THR A 69 -4.72 -6.22 0.09
N PHE A 70 -3.88 -5.30 0.56
CA PHE A 70 -2.74 -4.73 -0.16
C PHE A 70 -1.80 -5.82 -0.69
N LEU A 71 -1.29 -6.70 0.17
CA LEU A 71 -0.37 -7.77 -0.22
C LEU A 71 -1.00 -8.71 -1.26
N LYS A 72 -2.29 -9.05 -1.09
CA LYS A 72 -3.03 -9.84 -2.08
C LYS A 72 -3.20 -9.11 -3.42
N ASN A 73 -3.44 -7.80 -3.41
CA ASN A 73 -3.57 -7.02 -4.64
C ASN A 73 -2.26 -7.00 -5.46
N LEU A 74 -1.09 -7.16 -4.82
CA LEU A 74 0.20 -7.29 -5.51
C LEU A 74 0.37 -8.62 -6.26
N GLU A 75 -0.45 -9.64 -6.00
CA GLU A 75 -0.49 -10.86 -6.82
C GLU A 75 -0.88 -10.57 -8.29
N LYS A 76 -1.42 -9.37 -8.58
CA LYS A 76 -1.67 -8.88 -9.95
C LYS A 76 -0.44 -8.89 -10.86
N TYR A 77 0.77 -8.89 -10.27
CA TYR A 77 2.04 -8.98 -11.00
C TYR A 77 2.38 -10.41 -11.47
N GLY A 78 1.62 -11.43 -11.07
CA GLY A 78 1.89 -12.83 -11.41
C GLY A 78 3.07 -13.44 -10.64
N LEU A 79 3.50 -12.79 -9.55
CA LEU A 79 4.64 -13.15 -8.72
C LEU A 79 4.17 -13.63 -7.35
N THR A 80 4.97 -14.47 -6.69
CA THR A 80 4.74 -14.82 -5.28
C THR A 80 5.09 -13.62 -4.40
N VAL A 81 4.09 -13.08 -3.70
CA VAL A 81 4.27 -11.92 -2.81
C VAL A 81 4.83 -12.38 -1.46
N LEU A 82 5.87 -11.71 -0.97
CA LEU A 82 6.50 -11.96 0.32
C LEU A 82 6.42 -10.71 1.20
N ASP A 83 5.84 -10.81 2.40
CA ASP A 83 5.91 -9.77 3.43
C ASP A 83 7.14 -10.03 4.29
N THR A 84 8.26 -9.35 4.00
CA THR A 84 9.57 -9.68 4.59
C THR A 84 10.60 -8.56 4.40
N THR A 85 11.58 -8.52 5.29
CA THR A 85 12.69 -7.56 5.29
C THR A 85 13.91 -8.05 4.49
N SER A 86 14.82 -7.16 4.07
CA SER A 86 16.10 -7.56 3.44
C SER A 86 16.90 -8.53 4.30
N ALA A 87 16.97 -8.29 5.62
CA ALA A 87 17.71 -9.13 6.55
C ALA A 87 17.13 -10.56 6.66
N GLU A 88 15.83 -10.72 6.47
CA GLU A 88 15.18 -12.05 6.41
C GLU A 88 15.41 -12.73 5.06
N LEU A 89 15.41 -11.99 3.96
CA LEU A 89 15.74 -12.52 2.63
C LEU A 89 17.19 -13.04 2.59
N GLU A 90 18.14 -12.28 3.14
CA GLU A 90 19.54 -12.69 3.33
C GLU A 90 19.64 -13.94 4.22
N LYS A 91 19.02 -13.90 5.41
CA LYS A 91 19.04 -15.01 6.37
C LYS A 91 18.46 -16.32 5.81
N ASN A 92 17.45 -16.22 4.96
CA ASN A 92 16.80 -17.37 4.33
C ASN A 92 17.48 -17.78 2.99
N GLY A 93 18.56 -17.12 2.59
CA GLY A 93 19.34 -17.46 1.40
C GLY A 93 18.68 -17.09 0.07
N TYR A 94 17.67 -16.19 0.08
CA TYR A 94 17.19 -15.56 -1.15
C TYR A 94 18.29 -14.61 -1.66
N ILE A 95 18.64 -13.61 -0.83
CA ILE A 95 19.69 -12.65 -1.16
C ILE A 95 21.05 -13.27 -0.85
N ASN A 96 21.91 -13.33 -1.88
CA ASN A 96 23.30 -13.76 -1.77
C ASN A 96 24.20 -12.73 -2.47
N ASP A 97 25.34 -12.37 -1.87
CA ASP A 97 26.28 -11.36 -2.39
C ASP A 97 25.60 -10.07 -2.89
N THR A 98 24.60 -9.59 -2.15
CA THR A 98 23.76 -8.41 -2.46
C THR A 98 22.85 -8.53 -3.70
N ASN A 99 22.56 -9.74 -4.21
CA ASN A 99 21.70 -9.97 -5.38
C ASN A 99 20.42 -10.73 -5.02
N PHE A 100 19.28 -10.43 -5.71
CA PHE A 100 17.94 -11.04 -5.56
C PHE A 100 17.98 -12.46 -4.95
N GLU A 101 18.32 -13.52 -5.71
CA GLU A 101 18.53 -13.52 -7.18
C GLU A 101 17.23 -13.64 -8.00
N GLU A 102 16.14 -14.16 -7.43
CA GLU A 102 14.89 -14.52 -8.13
C GLU A 102 13.72 -13.55 -7.85
N GLY A 103 13.99 -12.30 -7.49
CA GLY A 103 12.96 -11.36 -7.05
C GLY A 103 13.39 -9.91 -6.95
N ILE A 104 12.43 -9.08 -6.57
CA ILE A 104 12.59 -7.66 -6.23
C ILE A 104 12.07 -7.41 -4.82
N LEU A 105 12.71 -6.50 -4.08
CA LEU A 105 12.24 -6.01 -2.79
C LEU A 105 11.78 -4.55 -2.92
N PHE A 106 10.53 -4.29 -2.55
CA PHE A 106 10.04 -2.94 -2.32
C PHE A 106 10.20 -2.54 -0.86
N ASN A 107 10.79 -1.38 -0.60
CA ASN A 107 10.80 -0.76 0.72
C ASN A 107 9.94 0.51 0.68
N LEU A 108 9.06 0.68 1.67
CA LEU A 108 8.21 1.86 1.79
C LEU A 108 8.27 2.38 3.23
N GLU A 109 8.88 3.55 3.42
CA GLU A 109 8.96 4.24 4.72
C GLU A 109 8.16 5.54 4.65
N ASP A 110 7.08 5.65 5.42
CA ASP A 110 6.14 6.76 5.31
C ASP A 110 5.96 7.58 6.61
N GLU A 111 5.35 8.76 6.47
CA GLU A 111 4.82 9.54 7.59
C GLU A 111 3.35 9.18 7.87
N GLN A 112 2.89 9.43 9.10
CA GLN A 112 1.45 9.38 9.40
C GLN A 112 0.68 10.31 8.45
N MET A 113 -0.39 9.79 7.85
CA MET A 113 -1.24 10.50 6.91
C MET A 113 -1.79 11.79 7.51
N LYS A 114 -1.69 12.89 6.76
CA LYS A 114 -2.20 14.21 7.12
C LYS A 114 -2.99 14.77 5.95
N ASN A 115 -4.21 15.25 6.19
CA ASN A 115 -5.06 15.87 5.17
C ASN A 115 -5.20 15.03 3.88
N ASN A 116 -5.48 13.74 4.05
CA ASN A 116 -5.59 12.74 2.97
C ASN A 116 -4.35 12.65 2.06
N THR A 117 -3.17 12.95 2.62
CA THR A 117 -1.88 12.93 1.95
C THR A 117 -0.92 12.05 2.76
N ILE A 118 -0.20 11.17 2.09
CA ILE A 118 0.91 10.38 2.65
C ILE A 118 2.19 10.86 1.97
N LYS A 119 3.24 11.07 2.76
CA LYS A 119 4.59 11.29 2.27
C LYS A 119 5.43 10.06 2.59
N MET A 120 6.22 9.58 1.62
CA MET A 120 7.01 8.37 1.77
C MET A 120 8.32 8.41 0.99
N ASN A 121 9.32 7.72 1.52
CA ASN A 121 10.49 7.28 0.77
C ASN A 121 10.22 5.86 0.28
N VAL A 122 10.44 5.62 -1.01
CA VAL A 122 10.16 4.31 -1.63
C VAL A 122 11.34 3.85 -2.49
N SER A 123 11.61 2.55 -2.49
CA SER A 123 12.63 1.96 -3.37
C SER A 123 12.24 0.58 -3.88
N LYS A 124 12.82 0.21 -5.02
CA LYS A 124 12.81 -1.13 -5.61
C LYS A 124 14.26 -1.60 -5.70
N PHE A 125 14.59 -2.65 -4.97
CA PHE A 125 15.90 -3.29 -4.95
C PHE A 125 15.87 -4.63 -5.69
N ARG A 126 16.90 -4.88 -6.50
CA ARG A 126 17.12 -6.13 -7.26
C ARG A 126 18.51 -6.70 -7.04
N SER A 127 19.50 -5.82 -6.89
CA SER A 127 20.91 -6.15 -6.68
C SER A 127 21.68 -4.94 -6.14
N GLY A 128 22.92 -5.13 -5.68
CA GLY A 128 23.81 -4.06 -5.21
C GLY A 128 24.22 -3.02 -6.27
N LEU A 129 23.90 -3.27 -7.56
CA LEU A 129 24.05 -2.34 -8.70
C LEU A 129 22.72 -2.20 -9.47
N GLY A 130 21.61 -2.46 -8.80
CA GLY A 130 20.28 -2.53 -9.38
C GLY A 130 19.24 -2.13 -8.34
N ALA A 131 19.26 -0.86 -7.96
CA ALA A 131 18.23 -0.26 -7.12
C ALA A 131 17.80 1.11 -7.65
N ILE A 132 16.50 1.37 -7.58
CA ILE A 132 15.91 2.67 -7.89
C ILE A 132 15.01 3.12 -6.74
N GLY A 133 14.84 4.42 -6.58
CA GLY A 133 13.94 4.95 -5.57
C GLY A 133 13.59 6.41 -5.71
N TYR A 134 12.72 6.84 -4.80
CA TYR A 134 12.23 8.20 -4.69
C TYR A 134 12.23 8.62 -3.22
N GLU A 135 12.87 9.75 -2.93
CA GLU A 135 12.82 10.40 -1.61
C GLU A 135 11.73 11.46 -1.57
N GLY A 136 10.84 11.36 -0.59
CA GLY A 136 9.80 12.35 -0.32
C GLY A 136 8.63 12.35 -1.31
N MET A 137 8.33 11.22 -1.96
CA MET A 137 7.13 11.04 -2.79
C MET A 137 5.87 11.40 -1.98
N GLU A 138 4.97 12.17 -2.58
CA GLU A 138 3.68 12.53 -1.99
C GLU A 138 2.52 11.92 -2.79
N LEU A 139 1.71 11.11 -2.12
CA LEU A 139 0.44 10.61 -2.65
C LEU A 139 -0.73 11.30 -1.96
N LYS A 140 -1.76 11.67 -2.71
CA LYS A 140 -2.95 12.35 -2.18
C LYS A 140 -4.23 11.71 -2.69
N TYR A 141 -5.15 11.44 -1.77
CA TYR A 141 -6.46 10.90 -2.10
C TYR A 141 -7.40 12.03 -2.56
N ARG A 142 -7.90 11.92 -3.80
CA ARG A 142 -8.84 12.86 -4.42
C ARG A 142 -9.87 12.08 -5.23
N ASN A 143 -11.12 12.53 -5.23
CA ASN A 143 -12.18 12.03 -6.11
C ASN A 143 -12.34 10.49 -6.11
N GLY A 144 -12.15 9.84 -4.96
CA GLY A 144 -12.32 8.39 -4.79
C GLY A 144 -11.07 7.54 -4.99
N LYS A 145 -9.92 8.13 -5.37
CA LYS A 145 -8.68 7.41 -5.69
C LYS A 145 -7.44 8.09 -5.12
N TRP A 146 -6.36 7.32 -4.96
CA TRP A 146 -5.02 7.86 -4.71
C TRP A 146 -4.37 8.32 -6.01
N GLU A 147 -3.66 9.45 -5.94
CA GLU A 147 -2.90 10.02 -7.05
C GLU A 147 -1.51 10.41 -6.54
N ILE A 148 -0.46 10.11 -7.31
CA ILE A 148 0.87 10.68 -7.05
C ILE A 148 0.78 12.18 -7.33
N LYS A 149 0.93 13.00 -6.29
CA LYS A 149 0.95 14.47 -6.37
C LYS A 149 2.34 14.96 -6.76
N ASP A 150 3.36 14.30 -6.23
CA ASP A 150 4.77 14.61 -6.45
C ASP A 150 5.56 13.30 -6.32
N THR A 151 6.49 13.05 -7.23
CA THR A 151 7.39 11.88 -7.13
C THR A 151 8.50 12.09 -6.12
N GLY A 152 8.80 13.34 -5.74
CA GLY A 152 10.00 13.65 -4.95
C GLY A 152 11.28 13.48 -5.77
N SER A 153 12.41 13.33 -5.07
CA SER A 153 13.75 13.23 -5.68
C SER A 153 14.05 11.79 -6.12
N PRO A 154 14.26 11.50 -7.42
CA PRO A 154 14.68 10.18 -7.87
C PRO A 154 16.15 9.89 -7.53
N TRP A 155 16.47 8.61 -7.32
CA TRP A 155 17.84 8.11 -7.26
C TRP A 155 17.96 6.71 -7.88
N ILE A 156 19.18 6.36 -8.28
CA ILE A 156 19.59 5.08 -8.86
C ILE A 156 20.91 4.66 -8.18
N SER A 157 21.07 3.37 -7.89
CA SER A 157 22.30 2.76 -7.34
C SER A 157 22.60 1.41 -7.98
#